data_AF-A0A3M0KZ41-F1
#
_entry.id   AF-A0A3M0KZ41-F1
#
_cell.length_a   1.000
_cell.length_b   1.000
_cell.length_c   1.000
_cell.angle_alpha   90.00
_cell.angle_beta   90.00
_cell.angle_gamma   90.00
#
_symmetry.space_group_name_H-M   'P 1'
#
loop_
_entity.id
_entity.type
_entity.pdbx_description
1 polymer ?
#
loop_
_entity_poly.entity_id
_entity_poly.type
_entity_poly.pdbx_seq_one_letter_code
_entity_poly.pdbx_strand_id
1 'polypeptide(L)'
;MSRRSDLMDKPLTYRTLSDLIFDFEDSYKKYLHSVKKVKIGLYVPHEPHSFQPIEWKQLVLNVSKMVRTEVRKELEKFARDMRMKVDSEALKCPFSDEGEIPGPAVRDKKGDLATLNEVGYQLRI
;
A
#
# COMPACT_ATOMS: atom_id res chain seq x y z
N MET A 1 -2.34 -14.19 9.74
CA MET A 1 -1.25 -14.78 10.54
C MET A 1 -0.80 -16.10 9.93
N SER A 2 0.48 -16.48 10.12
CA SER A 2 1.08 -17.70 9.55
C SER A 2 1.15 -18.84 10.58
N ARG A 3 1.21 -20.08 10.11
CA ARG A 3 1.45 -21.29 10.94
C ARG A 3 2.93 -21.50 11.28
N ARG A 4 3.84 -20.81 10.59
CA ARG A 4 5.29 -20.88 10.79
C ARG A 4 5.76 -19.54 11.37
N SER A 5 6.53 -19.59 12.45
CA SER A 5 7.00 -18.40 13.16
C SER A 5 7.91 -17.51 12.31
N ASP A 6 8.69 -18.08 11.39
CA ASP A 6 9.58 -17.32 10.51
C ASP A 6 8.90 -16.75 9.25
N LEU A 7 7.58 -16.91 9.12
CA LEU A 7 6.77 -16.40 8.01
C LEU A 7 5.69 -15.40 8.49
N MET A 8 5.95 -14.70 9.59
CA MET A 8 5.02 -13.74 10.18
C MET A 8 5.73 -12.46 10.63
N ASP A 9 5.93 -12.28 11.94
CA ASP A 9 6.59 -11.10 12.49
C ASP A 9 8.08 -11.09 12.15
N LYS A 10 8.57 -9.87 11.91
CA LYS A 10 9.97 -9.59 11.61
C LYS A 10 10.36 -8.34 12.41
N PRO A 11 11.49 -8.36 13.14
CA PRO A 11 11.91 -7.20 13.92
C PRO A 11 12.23 -6.03 12.98
N LEU A 12 12.10 -4.79 13.47
CA LEU A 12 12.36 -3.58 12.69
C LEU A 12 13.87 -3.29 12.53
N THR A 13 14.62 -4.26 12.06
CA THR A 13 16.09 -4.20 11.90
C THR A 13 16.55 -4.16 10.45
N TYR A 14 15.63 -4.41 9.50
CA TYR A 14 15.93 -4.41 8.07
C TYR A 14 16.09 -2.98 7.55
N ARG A 15 17.23 -2.71 6.91
CA ARG A 15 17.54 -1.37 6.37
C ARG A 15 16.83 -1.09 5.05
N THR A 16 16.52 -2.13 4.30
CA THR A 16 15.92 -2.03 2.97
C THR A 16 14.73 -2.98 2.82
N LEU A 17 13.82 -2.65 1.90
CA LEU A 17 12.66 -3.50 1.63
C LEU A 17 13.10 -4.83 1.03
N SER A 18 14.12 -4.81 0.17
CA SER A 18 14.67 -6.03 -0.42
C SER A 18 15.24 -7.00 0.62
N ASP A 19 15.93 -6.51 1.65
CA ASP A 19 16.47 -7.39 2.69
C ASP A 19 15.35 -8.11 3.47
N LEU A 20 14.24 -7.41 3.77
CA LEU A 20 13.06 -8.01 4.40
C LEU A 20 12.42 -9.09 3.51
N ILE A 21 12.21 -8.80 2.22
CA ILE A 21 11.60 -9.74 1.28
C ILE A 21 12.49 -10.97 1.05
N PHE A 22 13.81 -10.79 0.96
CA PHE A 22 14.74 -11.91 0.80
C PHE A 22 14.80 -12.80 2.05
N ASP A 23 14.67 -12.24 3.24
CA ASP A 23 14.57 -13.05 4.46
C ASP A 23 13.30 -13.94 4.49
N PHE A 24 12.18 -13.43 3.98
CA PHE A 24 10.99 -14.25 3.75
C PHE A 24 11.24 -15.33 2.69
N GLU A 25 11.89 -15.00 1.58
CA GLU A 25 12.24 -15.96 0.53
C GLU A 25 13.09 -17.12 1.08
N ASP A 26 14.11 -16.79 1.88
CA ASP A 26 15.00 -17.77 2.49
C ASP A 26 14.28 -18.58 3.58
N SER A 27 13.32 -17.98 4.30
CA SER A 27 12.45 -18.70 5.23
C SER A 27 11.53 -19.70 4.50
N TYR A 28 10.99 -19.35 3.33
CA TYR A 28 10.22 -20.29 2.49
C TYR A 28 11.06 -21.47 2.00
N LYS A 29 12.35 -21.25 1.67
CA LYS A 29 13.25 -22.32 1.21
C LYS A 29 13.45 -23.42 2.25
N LYS A 30 13.45 -23.09 3.55
CA LYS A 30 13.56 -24.07 4.65
C LYS A 30 12.42 -25.11 4.63
N TYR A 31 11.27 -24.74 4.05
CA TYR A 31 10.10 -25.59 3.92
C TYR A 31 9.90 -26.09 2.48
N LEU A 32 10.97 -26.09 1.67
CA LEU A 32 10.96 -26.59 0.28
C LEU A 32 9.98 -25.84 -0.63
N HIS A 33 9.65 -24.59 -0.28
CA HIS A 33 8.84 -23.73 -1.12
C HIS A 33 9.70 -22.81 -1.98
N SER A 34 9.32 -22.66 -3.25
CA SER A 34 9.89 -21.69 -4.18
C SER A 34 8.91 -20.52 -4.33
N VAL A 35 9.35 -19.32 -3.95
CA VAL A 35 8.54 -18.11 -4.13
C VAL A 35 8.40 -17.83 -5.63
N LYS A 36 7.17 -17.69 -6.12
CA LYS A 36 6.88 -17.41 -7.54
C LYS A 36 6.59 -15.95 -7.81
N LYS A 37 5.88 -15.31 -6.88
CA LYS A 37 5.38 -13.96 -7.04
C LYS A 37 5.38 -13.25 -5.70
N VAL A 38 5.81 -11.99 -5.71
CA VAL A 38 5.71 -11.08 -4.56
C VAL A 38 4.76 -9.96 -4.96
N LYS A 39 3.79 -9.66 -4.09
CA LYS A 39 2.85 -8.56 -4.28
C LYS A 39 2.98 -7.62 -3.09
N ILE A 40 3.15 -6.33 -3.36
CA ILE A 40 3.26 -5.31 -2.32
C ILE A 40 2.21 -4.24 -2.62
N GLY A 41 1.44 -3.90 -1.58
CA GLY A 41 0.43 -2.86 -1.62
C GLY A 41 0.96 -1.47 -1.33
N LEU A 42 0.06 -0.50 -1.29
CA LEU A 42 0.35 0.84 -0.78
C LEU A 42 0.27 0.89 0.75
N TYR A 43 0.72 2.01 1.33
CA TYR A 43 0.40 2.30 2.72
C TYR A 43 -1.12 2.38 2.90
N VAL A 44 -1.59 1.81 4.01
CA VAL A 44 -3.00 1.86 4.38
C VAL A 44 -3.23 3.18 5.11
N PRO A 45 -4.21 4.01 4.69
CA PRO A 45 -4.56 5.23 5.41
C PRO A 45 -4.89 4.94 6.87
N HIS A 46 -4.43 5.82 7.77
CA HIS A 46 -4.71 5.67 9.21
C HIS A 46 -6.13 6.10 9.60
N GLU A 47 -6.86 6.78 8.72
CA GLU A 47 -8.23 7.21 8.96
C GLU A 47 -9.18 5.99 9.02
N PRO A 48 -9.74 5.65 10.19
CA PRO A 48 -10.52 4.42 10.35
C PRO A 48 -11.84 4.41 9.57
N HIS A 49 -12.36 5.58 9.23
CA HIS A 49 -13.61 5.77 8.48
C HIS A 49 -13.37 5.92 6.97
N SER A 50 -12.13 5.73 6.50
CA SER A 50 -11.86 5.71 5.08
C SER A 50 -12.54 4.50 4.43
N PHE A 51 -13.43 4.77 3.47
CA PHE A 51 -14.03 3.75 2.62
C PHE A 51 -13.17 3.43 1.38
N GLN A 52 -11.93 3.93 1.34
CA GLN A 52 -11.02 3.65 0.22
C GLN A 52 -10.62 2.17 0.23
N PRO A 53 -10.70 1.48 -0.92
CA PRO A 53 -10.27 0.09 -1.01
C PRO A 53 -8.76 -0.01 -0.80
N ILE A 54 -8.32 -1.03 -0.05
CA ILE A 54 -6.89 -1.31 0.14
C ILE A 54 -6.29 -1.78 -1.18
N GLU A 55 -5.24 -1.10 -1.63
CA GLU A 55 -4.50 -1.49 -2.82
C GLU A 55 -3.48 -2.58 -2.48
N TRP A 56 -3.84 -3.84 -2.73
CA TRP A 56 -3.04 -5.01 -2.37
C TRP A 56 -1.91 -5.34 -3.36
N LYS A 57 -1.94 -4.79 -4.58
CA LYS A 57 -1.11 -5.26 -5.69
C LYS A 57 -0.51 -4.13 -6.53
N GLN A 58 -0.12 -3.03 -5.87
CA GLN A 58 0.53 -1.91 -6.54
C GLN A 58 1.83 -2.33 -7.23
N LEU A 59 2.64 -3.15 -6.55
CA LEU A 59 3.83 -3.79 -7.12
C LEU A 59 3.59 -5.29 -7.22
N VAL A 60 3.85 -5.88 -8.39
CA VAL A 60 3.78 -7.32 -8.63
C VAL A 60 5.05 -7.78 -9.32
N LEU A 61 5.87 -8.56 -8.61
CA LEU A 61 7.13 -9.10 -9.13
C LEU A 61 7.03 -10.60 -9.35
N ASN A 62 7.43 -11.07 -10.54
CA ASN A 62 7.57 -12.50 -10.83
C ASN A 62 9.00 -12.95 -10.50
N VAL A 63 9.28 -13.13 -9.21
CA VAL A 63 10.63 -13.44 -8.70
C VAL A 63 11.23 -14.73 -9.27
N SER A 64 10.40 -15.69 -9.72
CA SER A 64 10.91 -16.90 -10.38
C SER A 64 11.44 -16.69 -11.80
N LYS A 65 11.17 -15.52 -12.39
CA LYS A 65 11.57 -15.17 -13.78
C LYS A 65 12.55 -14.00 -13.83
N MET A 66 12.98 -13.49 -12.68
CA MET A 66 13.81 -12.29 -12.57
C MET A 66 15.13 -12.63 -11.87
N VAL A 67 16.19 -11.89 -12.22
CA VAL A 67 17.46 -12.02 -11.51
C VAL A 67 17.37 -11.27 -10.17
N ARG A 68 18.04 -11.78 -9.14
CA ARG A 68 17.99 -11.20 -7.78
C ARG A 68 18.34 -9.71 -7.73
N THR A 69 19.28 -9.26 -8.57
CA THR A 69 19.68 -7.85 -8.70
C THR A 69 18.56 -6.97 -9.27
N GLU A 70 17.79 -7.48 -10.25
CA GLU A 70 16.63 -6.79 -10.81
C GLU A 70 15.49 -6.70 -9.79
N VAL A 71 15.22 -7.79 -9.08
CA VAL A 71 14.24 -7.82 -7.99
C VAL A 71 14.59 -6.77 -6.94
N ARG A 72 15.87 -6.71 -6.52
CA ARG A 72 16.35 -5.68 -5.58
C ARG A 72 16.12 -4.28 -6.12
N LYS A 73 16.47 -4.02 -7.38
CA LYS A 73 16.29 -2.71 -8.02
C LYS A 73 14.83 -2.26 -8.01
N GLU A 74 13.90 -3.13 -8.40
CA GLU A 74 12.46 -2.80 -8.42
C GLU A 74 11.90 -2.61 -7.01
N LEU A 75 12.31 -3.42 -6.04
CA LEU A 75 11.90 -3.26 -4.64
C LEU A 75 12.38 -1.94 -4.04
N GLU A 76 13.64 -1.56 -4.26
CA GLU A 76 14.18 -0.32 -3.72
C GLU A 76 13.61 0.91 -4.42
N LYS A 77 13.39 0.84 -5.74
CA LYS A 77 12.68 1.90 -6.47
C LYS A 77 11.28 2.10 -5.89
N PHE A 78 10.51 1.02 -5.72
CA PHE A 78 9.17 1.09 -5.18
C PHE A 78 9.15 1.61 -3.73
N ALA A 79 10.08 1.15 -2.88
CA ALA A 79 10.21 1.63 -1.51
C ALA A 79 10.57 3.12 -1.43
N ARG A 80 11.35 3.63 -2.39
CA ARG A 80 11.63 5.07 -2.50
C ARG A 80 10.39 5.84 -2.95
N ASP A 81 9.70 5.37 -3.98
CA ASP A 81 8.49 6.01 -4.48
C ASP A 81 7.40 6.09 -3.41
N MET A 82 7.23 5.05 -2.59
CA MET A 82 6.30 5.08 -1.45
C MET A 82 6.67 6.16 -0.42
N ARG A 83 7.96 6.29 -0.05
CA ARG A 83 8.41 7.31 0.90
C ARG A 83 8.20 8.73 0.37
N MET A 84 8.51 8.98 -0.90
CA MET A 84 8.33 10.29 -1.52
C MET A 84 6.85 10.68 -1.69
N LYS A 85 5.97 9.71 -1.93
CA LYS A 85 4.52 9.96 -2.01
C LYS A 85 3.94 10.33 -0.65
N VAL A 86 4.41 9.71 0.43
CA VAL A 86 4.03 10.10 1.79
C VAL A 86 4.45 11.54 2.08
N ASP A 87 5.65 11.97 1.69
CA ASP A 87 6.06 13.38 1.90
C ASP A 87 5.13 14.37 1.16
N SER A 88 4.67 14.01 -0.04
CA SER A 88 3.73 14.83 -0.82
C SER A 88 2.31 14.86 -0.24
N GLU A 89 1.83 13.75 0.30
CA GLU A 89 0.52 13.65 0.94
C GLU A 89 0.52 14.17 2.38
N ALA A 90 1.65 14.08 3.09
CA ALA A 90 1.84 14.68 4.41
C ALA A 90 1.83 16.22 4.34
N LEU A 91 2.23 16.80 3.21
CA LEU A 91 2.04 18.23 2.93
C LEU A 91 0.57 18.62 2.67
N LYS A 92 -0.34 17.64 2.55
CA LYS A 92 -1.80 17.86 2.46
C LYS A 92 -2.53 17.63 3.78
N CYS A 93 -1.84 17.33 4.88
CA CYS A 93 -2.45 17.28 6.21
C CYS A 93 -3.04 18.66 6.56
N PRO A 94 -4.37 18.83 6.70
CA PRO A 94 -4.98 20.14 6.94
C PRO A 94 -5.02 20.52 8.42
N PHE A 95 -4.26 19.85 9.29
CA PHE A 95 -4.40 20.02 10.74
C PHE A 95 -3.22 20.74 11.37
N SER A 96 -3.18 22.06 11.16
CA SER A 96 -2.58 23.05 12.07
C SER A 96 -3.18 24.41 11.71
N ASP A 97 -4.39 24.69 12.16
CA ASP A 97 -4.66 25.84 13.05
C ASP A 97 -6.16 25.95 13.36
N GLU A 98 -6.43 26.26 14.63
CA GLU A 98 -7.75 26.49 15.17
C GLU A 98 -8.41 27.74 14.60
N GLY A 99 -9.72 27.64 14.36
CA GLY A 99 -10.66 28.74 14.50
C GLY A 99 -10.62 29.85 13.45
N GLU A 100 -11.33 29.67 12.32
CA GLU A 100 -12.30 30.68 11.84
C GLU A 100 -13.19 30.07 10.74
N ILE A 101 -14.52 30.21 10.88
CA ILE A 101 -15.46 29.94 9.78
C ILE A 101 -15.47 31.18 8.89
N PRO A 102 -15.31 31.02 7.57
CA PRO A 102 -16.09 31.84 6.65
C PRO A 102 -16.98 30.96 5.78
N GLY A 103 -18.22 31.43 5.59
CA GLY A 103 -19.33 30.73 4.94
C GLY A 103 -19.14 30.38 3.45
N PRO A 104 -20.17 29.82 2.82
CA PRO A 104 -20.02 29.08 1.58
C PRO A 104 -19.81 30.02 0.38
N ALA A 105 -18.70 29.85 -0.32
CA ALA A 105 -18.54 30.38 -1.67
C ALA A 105 -19.21 29.41 -2.67
N VAL A 106 -20.42 29.77 -3.05
CA VAL A 106 -21.16 29.16 -4.18
C VAL A 106 -20.27 29.18 -5.42
N ARG A 107 -20.02 28.01 -6.01
CA ARG A 107 -19.50 27.88 -7.38
C ARG A 107 -20.49 27.08 -8.20
N ASP A 108 -21.28 27.81 -8.98
CA ASP A 108 -22.09 27.27 -10.07
C ASP A 108 -21.22 26.48 -11.04
N LYS A 109 -21.47 25.18 -11.17
CA LYS A 109 -21.21 24.42 -12.39
C LYS A 109 -22.41 23.54 -12.70
N LYS A 110 -23.18 24.02 -13.67
CA LYS A 110 -24.27 23.34 -14.38
C LYS A 110 -23.67 22.16 -15.16
N GLY A 111 -24.18 20.95 -14.94
CA GLY A 111 -23.76 19.75 -15.69
C GLY A 111 -24.34 18.44 -15.17
N ASP A 112 -25.55 18.15 -15.62
CA ASP A 112 -26.25 16.86 -15.76
C ASP A 112 -26.60 15.98 -14.56
N LEU A 113 -27.89 16.07 -14.25
CA LEU A 113 -28.75 15.10 -13.58
C LEU A 113 -28.75 13.78 -14.37
N ALA A 114 -28.14 12.71 -13.83
CA ALA A 114 -28.52 11.35 -14.21
C ALA A 114 -28.29 10.38 -13.03
N THR A 115 -29.42 9.89 -12.52
CA THR A 115 -29.63 8.63 -11.80
C THR A 115 -28.94 8.44 -10.44
N LEU A 116 -29.71 8.79 -9.42
CA LEU A 116 -29.89 8.06 -8.16
C LEU A 116 -29.91 6.53 -8.33
N ASN A 117 -29.56 5.86 -7.23
CA ASN A 117 -29.58 4.42 -6.93
C ASN A 117 -28.43 3.58 -7.52
N GLU A 118 -27.51 3.15 -6.65
CA GLU A 118 -27.59 1.81 -6.05
C GLU A 118 -26.51 1.67 -4.97
N VAL A 119 -26.94 1.42 -3.74
CA VAL A 119 -26.08 1.13 -2.59
C VAL A 119 -25.58 -0.31 -2.77
N GLY A 120 -24.49 -0.47 -3.53
CA GLY A 120 -23.84 -1.76 -3.75
C GLY A 120 -22.98 -2.16 -2.56
N TYR A 121 -23.57 -2.75 -1.52
CA TYR A 121 -22.82 -3.52 -0.52
C TYR A 121 -22.28 -4.78 -1.20
N GLN A 122 -21.01 -4.75 -1.63
CA GLN A 122 -20.33 -5.96 -2.08
C GLN A 122 -19.52 -6.55 -0.92
N LEU A 123 -20.18 -7.40 -0.12
CA LEU A 123 -19.50 -8.35 0.74
C LEU A 123 -18.57 -9.21 -0.14
N ARG A 124 -17.28 -9.21 0.17
CA ARG A 124 -16.33 -10.16 -0.41
C ARG A 124 -15.77 -11.01 0.73
N ILE A 125 -16.21 -12.26 0.77
CA ILE A 125 -15.71 -13.35 1.63
C ILE A 125 -14.25 -13.64 1.25
#